data_AF-C4Y3S4-F1
#
_entry.id   AF-C4Y3S4-F1
#
_cell.length_a   1.000
_cell.length_b   1.000
_cell.length_c   1.000
_cell.angle_alpha   90.00
_cell.angle_beta   90.00
_cell.angle_gamma   90.00
#
_symmetry.space_group_name_H-M   'P 1'
#
loop_
_entity.id
_entity.type
_entity.pdbx_description
1 polymer ?
#
loop_
_entity_poly.entity_id
_entity_poly.type
_entity_poly.pdbx_seq_one_letter_code
_entity_poly.pdbx_strand_id
1 'polypeptide(L)'
;MDSEISLKKLIKVSIKKKSPPKVFLDLVKQWLEKGDRSDNEILESLIELHPSLISEQEQKSLQLHYAIQLACSSLDEHRRFMKLLPQSTLDSQRDYILYLRNNLKSLFSENMMREFINGTFVEYSKGICERMRSNLSATLKRLWTYILFLWGTIIDHYDSFITVPVFKDLGIHIVGTLKDLGDSNMLAYFSNKANSILNPSELHKDVHLPIATQKHKTEVPSIASMKRALALNGSSKKIQHYFKFKRFIWLNSRFRLWESNDVVEKYFSFFKISTQKIEDVIKEIFSAFFGGITTAIHSHEDAFVIFNWKTFIVSRLPQVLKESKVVHNQTIPENIEKMILSEMHQYNDEVITKMTVGGMKDKPFDLRKQFLKSCVYTRVISLDAMLKIFPEETENVSPALITHEREQLAHVESLSSDINSRLLDINTELTSLEESKLIETFQNIPSSNIIFSIMKQQQLCKSTHRAIDVLIREKSCEKLSRLILALANVLPVANYIFYNDEKGPWGILDKLISFLDGESFGVDADDSSFQDTYAHFGILLAGVILLTSNFGIDFDNVCIETSYTVTYINRIFFRSAGDMTDRFEGEDEQEKNIVQNYYNLMGAWLNALFDVNNEGLSDDLIKSVGVKQIYK
;
A
#
# COMPACT_ATOMS: atom_id res chain seq x y z
N MET A 1 46.40 -30.88 2.81
CA MET A 1 46.74 -29.46 2.66
C MET A 1 45.42 -28.71 2.56
N ASP A 2 44.83 -28.37 3.71
CA ASP A 2 43.54 -27.70 3.76
C ASP A 2 43.74 -26.22 3.41
N SER A 3 43.18 -25.79 2.28
CA SER A 3 43.21 -24.38 1.90
C SER A 3 42.42 -23.58 2.92
N GLU A 4 43.10 -22.76 3.72
CA GLU A 4 42.47 -21.82 4.64
C GLU A 4 41.42 -20.97 3.89
N ILE A 5 40.17 -21.02 4.34
CA ILE A 5 39.09 -20.25 3.76
C ILE A 5 39.27 -18.79 4.19
N SER A 6 39.61 -17.89 3.26
CA SER A 6 39.73 -16.45 3.55
C SER A 6 38.36 -15.78 3.75
N LEU A 7 38.31 -14.73 4.58
CA LEU A 7 37.08 -14.00 4.88
C LEU A 7 36.45 -13.41 3.62
N LYS A 8 37.30 -12.89 2.72
CA LYS A 8 36.90 -12.37 1.42
C LYS A 8 36.16 -13.42 0.57
N LYS A 9 36.59 -14.69 0.61
CA LYS A 9 35.92 -15.78 -0.11
C LYS A 9 34.58 -16.13 0.53
N LEU A 10 34.51 -16.14 1.87
CA LEU A 10 33.27 -16.37 2.62
C LEU A 10 32.21 -15.30 2.32
N ILE A 11 32.59 -14.02 2.36
CA ILE A 11 31.71 -12.88 2.07
C ILE A 11 31.23 -12.94 0.62
N LYS A 12 32.15 -13.14 -0.34
CA LYS A 12 31.79 -13.21 -1.77
C LYS A 12 30.80 -14.35 -2.06
N VAL A 13 30.97 -15.51 -1.43
CA VAL A 13 30.05 -16.64 -1.59
C VAL A 13 28.70 -16.34 -0.93
N SER A 14 28.69 -15.75 0.26
CA SER A 14 27.47 -15.42 1.01
C SER A 14 26.64 -14.33 0.34
N ILE A 15 27.29 -13.31 -0.25
CA ILE A 15 26.64 -12.28 -1.06
C ILE A 15 26.07 -12.90 -2.34
N LYS A 16 26.86 -13.73 -3.07
CA LYS A 16 26.39 -14.38 -4.30
C LYS A 16 25.20 -15.31 -4.06
N LYS A 17 25.17 -15.99 -2.91
CA LYS A 17 24.07 -16.90 -2.52
C LYS A 17 22.92 -16.23 -1.77
N LYS A 18 22.97 -14.91 -1.52
CA LYS A 18 22.00 -14.16 -0.70
C LYS A 18 21.69 -14.87 0.63
N SER A 19 22.73 -15.33 1.33
CA SER A 19 22.58 -16.11 2.55
C SER A 19 21.89 -15.30 3.67
N PRO A 20 21.06 -15.92 4.53
CA PRO A 20 20.49 -15.22 5.67
C PRO A 20 21.60 -14.68 6.61
N PRO A 21 21.45 -13.49 7.21
CA PRO A 21 22.46 -12.89 8.09
C PRO A 21 22.86 -13.77 9.27
N LYS A 22 21.92 -14.53 9.84
CA LYS A 22 22.20 -15.49 10.92
C LYS A 22 23.16 -16.59 10.47
N VAL A 23 22.93 -17.15 9.28
CA VAL A 23 23.81 -18.18 8.69
C VAL A 23 25.20 -17.60 8.40
N PHE A 24 25.26 -16.37 7.91
CA PHE A 24 26.54 -15.68 7.72
C PHE A 24 27.28 -15.47 9.05
N LEU A 25 26.59 -15.04 10.11
CA LEU A 25 27.19 -14.86 11.43
C LEU A 25 27.77 -16.16 11.98
N ASP A 26 27.06 -17.28 11.88
CA ASP A 26 27.53 -18.56 12.39
C ASP A 26 28.79 -19.02 11.65
N LEU A 27 28.83 -18.80 10.33
CA LEU A 27 30.02 -19.08 9.51
C LEU A 27 31.20 -18.16 9.86
N VAL A 28 30.95 -16.88 10.15
CA VAL A 28 31.98 -15.94 10.58
C VAL A 28 32.48 -16.27 11.99
N LYS A 29 31.61 -16.69 12.92
CA LYS A 29 32.03 -17.14 14.26
C LYS A 29 32.91 -18.38 14.19
N GLN A 30 32.51 -19.40 13.42
CA GLN A 30 33.34 -20.58 13.17
C GLN A 30 34.67 -20.24 12.48
N TRP A 31 34.67 -19.18 11.68
CA TRP A 31 35.90 -18.66 11.07
C TRP A 31 36.78 -17.99 12.13
N LEU A 32 36.23 -17.12 12.98
CA LEU A 32 36.95 -16.44 14.07
C LEU A 32 37.51 -17.41 15.12
N GLU A 33 36.81 -18.51 15.42
CA GLU A 33 37.26 -19.53 16.40
C GLU A 33 38.47 -20.35 15.94
N LYS A 34 38.76 -20.37 14.64
CA LYS A 34 39.81 -21.23 14.05
C LYS A 34 41.20 -20.60 13.97
N GLY A 35 41.41 -19.39 14.48
CA GLY A 35 42.75 -18.81 14.58
C GLY A 35 42.79 -17.33 14.98
N ASP A 36 43.98 -16.85 15.37
CA ASP A 36 44.24 -15.41 15.59
C ASP A 36 44.22 -14.67 14.25
N ARG A 37 43.13 -13.96 13.97
CA ARG A 37 42.91 -13.30 12.68
C ARG A 37 42.89 -11.78 12.76
N SER A 38 43.66 -11.17 11.86
CA SER A 38 44.00 -9.74 11.89
C SER A 38 42.80 -8.82 11.63
N ASP A 39 42.71 -7.74 12.42
CA ASP A 39 41.73 -6.66 12.24
C ASP A 39 41.74 -6.06 10.83
N ASN A 40 42.90 -6.09 10.15
CA ASN A 40 43.06 -5.59 8.78
C ASN A 40 42.26 -6.41 7.76
N GLU A 41 42.17 -7.73 7.93
CA GLU A 41 41.38 -8.58 7.01
C GLU A 41 39.88 -8.28 7.11
N ILE A 42 39.40 -7.98 8.33
CA ILE A 42 38.00 -7.59 8.57
C ILE A 42 37.72 -6.20 8.00
N LEU A 43 38.64 -5.25 8.22
CA LEU A 43 38.54 -3.91 7.66
C LEU A 43 38.42 -3.94 6.13
N GLU A 44 39.37 -4.61 5.45
CA GLU A 44 39.42 -4.65 3.99
C GLU A 44 38.31 -5.51 3.36
N SER A 45 37.91 -6.61 4.00
CA SER A 45 36.99 -7.57 3.37
C SER A 45 35.52 -7.34 3.72
N LEU A 46 35.21 -6.76 4.87
CA LEU A 46 33.84 -6.62 5.38
C LEU A 46 33.44 -5.15 5.54
N ILE A 47 34.27 -4.33 6.19
CA ILE A 47 33.92 -2.94 6.53
C ILE A 47 34.06 -2.04 5.31
N GLU A 48 35.12 -2.19 4.51
CA GLU A 48 35.34 -1.39 3.31
C GLU A 48 34.36 -1.76 2.18
N LEU A 49 33.62 -0.78 1.68
CA LEU A 49 32.64 -0.94 0.61
C LEU A 49 33.28 -0.54 -0.73
N HIS A 50 33.81 -1.52 -1.49
CA HIS A 50 34.45 -1.24 -2.78
C HIS A 50 33.44 -0.72 -3.84
N PRO A 51 33.78 0.32 -4.62
CA PRO A 51 32.85 0.99 -5.54
C PRO A 51 32.84 0.45 -7.00
N SER A 52 33.16 -0.82 -7.25
CA SER A 52 33.40 -1.32 -8.62
C SER A 52 32.43 -2.41 -9.08
N LEU A 53 31.19 -2.02 -9.42
CA LEU A 53 30.42 -2.35 -10.63
C LEU A 53 28.91 -2.09 -10.44
N ILE A 54 28.22 -1.70 -11.51
CA ILE A 54 26.85 -1.14 -11.53
C ILE A 54 25.74 -2.15 -11.11
N SER A 55 26.10 -3.41 -10.80
CA SER A 55 25.23 -4.45 -10.21
C SER A 55 25.27 -4.50 -8.66
N GLU A 56 25.96 -3.55 -8.02
CA GLU A 56 26.36 -3.63 -6.61
C GLU A 56 25.36 -3.12 -5.56
N GLN A 57 24.25 -2.44 -5.88
CA GLN A 57 23.46 -1.80 -4.80
C GLN A 57 22.83 -2.82 -3.83
N GLU A 58 22.34 -3.95 -4.34
CA GLU A 58 21.87 -5.07 -3.49
C GLU A 58 23.02 -5.75 -2.74
N GLN A 59 24.17 -5.93 -3.40
CA GLN A 59 25.34 -6.60 -2.80
C GLN A 59 25.98 -5.75 -1.69
N LYS A 60 26.05 -4.43 -1.91
CA LYS A 60 26.50 -3.44 -0.95
C LYS A 60 25.55 -3.34 0.24
N SER A 61 24.24 -3.39 -0.01
CA SER A 61 23.24 -3.46 1.07
C SER A 61 23.39 -4.73 1.91
N LEU A 62 23.60 -5.88 1.28
CA LEU A 62 23.85 -7.15 1.96
C LEU A 62 25.16 -7.15 2.76
N GLN A 63 26.26 -6.65 2.19
CA GLN A 63 27.54 -6.53 2.88
C GLN A 63 27.44 -5.61 4.09
N LEU A 64 26.76 -4.46 3.93
CA LEU A 64 26.50 -3.52 5.01
C LEU A 64 25.69 -4.19 6.13
N HIS A 65 24.64 -4.93 5.77
CA HIS A 65 23.82 -5.64 6.73
C HIS A 65 24.60 -6.72 7.48
N TYR A 66 25.47 -7.47 6.80
CA TYR A 66 26.37 -8.44 7.42
C TYR A 66 27.35 -7.80 8.39
N ALA A 67 27.96 -6.66 8.03
CA ALA A 67 28.90 -5.94 8.88
C ALA A 67 28.23 -5.41 10.16
N ILE A 68 27.05 -4.81 10.02
CA ILE A 68 26.26 -4.34 11.17
C ILE A 68 25.78 -5.50 12.03
N GLN A 69 25.31 -6.60 11.43
CA GLN A 69 24.85 -7.76 12.18
C GLN A 69 26.00 -8.38 13.01
N LEU A 70 27.22 -8.38 12.48
CA LEU A 70 28.41 -8.83 13.21
C LEU A 70 28.72 -7.87 14.37
N ALA A 71 28.69 -6.57 14.12
CA ALA A 71 28.88 -5.54 15.16
C ALA A 71 27.84 -5.69 16.28
N CYS A 72 26.59 -6.00 15.95
CA CYS A 72 25.51 -6.17 16.93
C CYS A 72 25.51 -7.55 17.62
N SER A 73 26.45 -8.45 17.30
CA SER A 73 26.46 -9.82 17.85
C SER A 73 26.99 -9.90 19.29
N SER A 74 27.91 -9.01 19.67
CA SER A 74 28.46 -8.89 21.03
C SER A 74 28.97 -7.47 21.26
N LEU A 75 29.15 -7.07 22.52
CA LEU A 75 29.71 -5.75 22.86
C LEU A 75 31.17 -5.60 22.39
N ASP A 76 31.95 -6.69 22.40
CA ASP A 76 33.34 -6.68 21.97
C ASP A 76 33.45 -6.49 20.45
N GLU A 77 32.60 -7.16 19.67
CA GLU A 77 32.54 -6.96 18.21
C GLU A 77 32.01 -5.57 17.84
N HIS A 78 31.06 -5.03 18.62
CA HIS A 78 30.61 -3.64 18.46
C HIS A 78 31.77 -2.64 18.64
N ARG A 79 32.54 -2.79 19.72
CA ARG A 79 33.73 -1.96 20.00
C ARG A 79 34.78 -2.12 18.90
N ARG A 80 35.03 -3.35 18.45
CA ARG A 80 35.96 -3.65 17.35
C ARG A 80 35.52 -2.98 16.06
N PHE A 81 34.25 -3.07 15.69
CA PHE A 81 33.68 -2.40 14.51
C PHE A 81 33.87 -0.89 14.59
N MET A 82 33.51 -0.26 15.71
CA MET A 82 33.63 1.19 15.89
C MET A 82 35.09 1.69 15.93
N LYS A 83 36.05 0.84 16.34
CA LYS A 83 37.49 1.13 16.26
C LYS A 83 38.04 1.05 14.83
N LEU A 84 37.47 0.17 13.99
CA LEU A 84 37.89 -0.03 12.60
C LEU A 84 37.22 0.94 11.63
N LEU A 85 35.98 1.37 11.91
CA LEU A 85 35.21 2.28 11.06
C LEU A 85 35.99 3.56 10.67
N PRO A 86 36.71 4.28 11.56
CA PRO A 86 37.51 5.45 11.19
C PRO A 86 38.65 5.19 10.20
N GLN A 87 39.06 3.92 10.03
CA GLN A 87 40.15 3.51 9.14
C GLN A 87 39.66 3.21 7.72
N SER A 88 38.35 3.01 7.55
CA SER A 88 37.71 2.83 6.24
C SER A 88 37.58 4.15 5.47
N THR A 89 37.25 4.08 4.18
CA THR A 89 37.03 5.30 3.38
C THR A 89 35.85 6.15 3.89
N LEU A 90 35.90 7.47 3.64
CA LEU A 90 34.85 8.39 4.08
C LEU A 90 33.47 8.08 3.48
N ASP A 91 33.43 7.51 2.27
CA ASP A 91 32.19 7.07 1.63
C ASP A 91 31.60 5.82 2.30
N SER A 92 32.44 4.84 2.67
CA SER A 92 32.03 3.68 3.46
C SER A 92 31.46 4.11 4.81
N GLN A 93 32.17 5.00 5.53
CA GLN A 93 31.70 5.57 6.80
C GLN A 93 30.34 6.25 6.65
N ARG A 94 30.13 7.05 5.60
CA ARG A 94 28.87 7.73 5.34
C ARG A 94 27.71 6.75 5.23
N ASP A 95 27.90 5.67 4.48
CA ASP A 95 26.84 4.72 4.20
C ASP A 95 26.43 3.94 5.47
N TYR A 96 27.40 3.61 6.34
CA TYR A 96 27.09 3.07 7.68
C TYR A 96 26.31 4.04 8.56
N ILE A 97 26.71 5.33 8.62
CA ILE A 97 26.01 6.34 9.42
C ILE A 97 24.56 6.54 8.94
N LEU A 98 24.35 6.53 7.62
CA LEU A 98 23.01 6.61 7.03
C LEU A 98 22.15 5.40 7.38
N TYR A 99 22.73 4.20 7.33
CA TYR A 99 22.02 2.98 7.69
C TYR A 99 21.64 2.95 9.17
N LEU A 100 22.56 3.30 10.06
CA LEU A 100 22.33 3.37 11.50
C LEU A 100 21.18 4.34 11.83
N ARG A 101 21.18 5.53 11.23
CA ARG A 101 20.12 6.54 11.45
C ARG A 101 18.71 6.02 11.27
N ASN A 102 18.50 5.14 10.29
CA ASN A 102 17.16 4.63 9.98
C ASN A 102 16.79 3.38 10.79
N ASN A 103 17.75 2.72 11.46
CA ASN A 103 17.56 1.38 12.03
C ASN A 103 18.02 1.23 13.49
N LEU A 104 18.30 2.32 14.23
CA LEU A 104 18.81 2.24 15.62
C LEU A 104 17.98 1.28 16.52
N LYS A 105 16.66 1.46 16.58
CA LYS A 105 15.78 0.68 17.48
C LYS A 105 15.71 -0.82 17.12
N SER A 106 15.80 -1.16 15.83
CA SER A 106 15.70 -2.56 15.38
C SER A 106 17.01 -3.33 15.53
N LEU A 107 18.15 -2.63 15.55
CA LEU A 107 19.48 -3.24 15.56
C LEU A 107 20.06 -3.45 16.96
N PHE A 108 19.83 -2.50 17.88
CA PHE A 108 20.52 -2.50 19.18
C PHE A 108 19.61 -2.96 20.32
N SER A 109 20.12 -3.86 21.16
CA SER A 109 19.57 -4.10 22.50
C SER A 109 19.82 -2.88 23.41
N GLU A 110 19.05 -2.72 24.49
CA GLU A 110 19.16 -1.54 25.37
C GLU A 110 20.58 -1.31 25.90
N ASN A 111 21.29 -2.37 26.29
CA ASN A 111 22.67 -2.27 26.79
C ASN A 111 23.63 -1.82 25.69
N MET A 112 23.48 -2.35 24.48
CA MET A 112 24.31 -1.97 23.33
C MET A 112 24.01 -0.56 22.86
N MET A 113 22.75 -0.12 22.95
CA MET A 113 22.34 1.26 22.67
C MET A 113 23.02 2.25 23.62
N ARG A 114 23.09 1.93 24.92
CA ARG A 114 23.80 2.78 25.91
C ARG A 114 25.30 2.88 25.62
N GLU A 115 25.94 1.76 25.29
CA GLU A 115 27.38 1.74 24.93
C GLU A 115 27.65 2.48 23.61
N PHE A 116 26.76 2.34 22.63
CA PHE A 116 26.85 3.07 21.37
C PHE A 116 26.76 4.59 21.61
N ILE A 117 25.69 5.05 22.26
CA ILE A 117 25.40 6.47 22.47
C ILE A 117 26.41 7.14 23.40
N ASN A 118 26.80 6.50 24.51
CA ASN A 118 27.65 7.15 25.52
C ASN A 118 29.13 6.80 25.41
N GLY A 119 29.50 5.75 24.68
CA GLY A 119 30.89 5.33 24.51
C GLY A 119 31.34 5.54 23.07
N THR A 120 31.18 4.48 22.27
CA THR A 120 31.83 4.34 20.96
C THR A 120 31.47 5.44 19.94
N PHE A 121 30.23 5.94 19.91
CA PHE A 121 29.82 6.98 18.96
C PHE A 121 30.28 8.39 19.38
N VAL A 122 30.42 8.63 20.69
CA VAL A 122 31.01 9.86 21.23
C VAL A 122 32.47 9.95 20.82
N GLU A 123 33.25 8.88 21.03
CA GLU A 123 34.66 8.80 20.64
C GLU A 123 34.83 8.98 19.13
N TYR A 124 34.01 8.28 18.34
CA TYR A 124 34.00 8.41 16.89
C TYR A 124 33.72 9.87 16.45
N SER A 125 32.72 10.51 17.04
CA SER A 125 32.34 11.90 16.72
C SER A 125 33.45 12.89 17.07
N LYS A 126 34.10 12.73 18.23
CA LYS A 126 35.26 13.56 18.63
C LYS A 126 36.44 13.39 17.67
N GLY A 127 36.75 12.16 17.27
CA GLY A 127 37.81 11.89 16.29
C GLY A 127 37.55 12.55 14.93
N ILE A 128 36.29 12.61 14.49
CA ILE A 128 35.92 13.35 13.27
C ILE A 128 36.03 14.87 13.48
N CYS A 129 35.66 15.41 14.66
CA CYS A 129 35.88 16.83 14.97
C CYS A 129 37.35 17.24 14.86
N GLU A 130 38.27 16.41 15.34
CA GLU A 130 39.71 16.65 15.24
C GLU A 130 40.22 16.57 13.79
N ARG A 131 39.75 15.59 13.02
CA ARG A 131 40.06 15.49 11.57
C ARG A 131 39.54 16.69 10.78
N MET A 132 38.36 17.21 11.13
CA MET A 132 37.80 18.40 10.50
C MET A 132 38.63 19.66 10.76
N ARG A 133 39.33 19.75 11.91
CA ARG A 133 40.25 20.85 12.21
C ARG A 133 41.59 20.73 11.48
N SER A 134 42.06 19.51 11.21
CA SER A 134 43.37 19.27 10.59
C SER A 134 43.33 19.17 9.06
N ASN A 135 42.25 18.67 8.46
CA ASN A 135 42.14 18.50 7.01
C ASN A 135 40.69 18.64 6.53
N LEU A 136 40.36 19.79 5.93
CA LEU A 136 39.02 20.09 5.46
C LEU A 136 38.80 19.61 4.01
N SER A 137 38.07 18.50 3.84
CA SER A 137 37.62 18.01 2.53
C SER A 137 36.10 18.07 2.40
N ALA A 138 35.60 18.21 1.16
CA ALA A 138 34.16 18.24 0.90
C ALA A 138 33.45 16.92 1.31
N THR A 139 34.13 15.78 1.14
CA THR A 139 33.63 14.46 1.55
C THR A 139 33.56 14.34 3.07
N LEU A 140 34.56 14.85 3.79
CA LEU A 140 34.55 14.86 5.26
C LEU A 140 33.46 15.79 5.82
N LYS A 141 33.24 16.97 5.21
CA LYS A 141 32.14 17.87 5.58
C LYS A 141 30.77 17.21 5.38
N ARG A 142 30.62 16.42 4.31
CA ARG A 142 29.39 15.67 4.03
C ARG A 142 29.17 14.56 5.06
N LEU A 143 30.20 13.78 5.40
CA LEU A 143 30.14 12.78 6.47
C LEU A 143 29.75 13.44 7.80
N TRP A 144 30.39 14.56 8.14
CA TRP A 144 30.10 15.33 9.35
C TRP A 144 28.63 15.76 9.46
N THR A 145 28.05 16.22 8.36
CA THR A 145 26.63 16.59 8.31
C THR A 145 25.72 15.41 8.68
N TYR A 146 26.02 14.21 8.19
CA TYR A 146 25.22 13.02 8.51
C TYR A 146 25.41 12.55 9.96
N ILE A 147 26.61 12.72 10.53
CA ILE A 147 26.86 12.46 11.95
C ILE A 147 26.00 13.40 12.81
N LEU A 148 25.94 14.69 12.49
CA LEU A 148 25.07 15.64 13.20
C LEU A 148 23.58 15.29 13.08
N PHE A 149 23.14 14.83 11.91
CA PHE A 149 21.76 14.35 11.75
C PHE A 149 21.46 13.08 12.53
N LEU A 150 22.43 12.16 12.65
CA LEU A 150 22.30 10.98 13.50
C LEU A 150 22.18 11.40 14.98
N TRP A 151 23.01 12.33 15.44
CA TRP A 151 22.87 12.93 16.78
C TRP A 151 21.51 13.59 16.98
N GLY A 152 21.01 14.35 16.00
CA GLY A 152 19.66 14.91 16.06
C GLY A 152 18.58 13.84 16.23
N THR A 153 18.68 12.72 15.52
CA THR A 153 17.76 11.58 15.68
C THR A 153 17.89 10.92 17.06
N ILE A 154 19.11 10.77 17.57
CA ILE A 154 19.38 10.23 18.91
C ILE A 154 18.74 11.12 19.99
N ILE A 155 18.94 12.43 19.90
CA ILE A 155 18.40 13.41 20.86
C ILE A 155 16.87 13.44 20.83
N ASP A 156 16.25 13.37 19.65
CA ASP A 156 14.79 13.47 19.53
C ASP A 156 14.04 12.22 20.02
N HIS A 157 14.63 11.02 19.89
CA HIS A 157 13.91 9.76 20.08
C HIS A 157 14.51 8.83 21.14
N TYR A 158 15.75 9.09 21.60
CA TYR A 158 16.52 8.21 22.48
C TYR A 158 17.20 9.02 23.61
N ASP A 159 16.62 10.15 23.99
CA ASP A 159 17.11 11.05 25.06
C ASP A 159 17.36 10.33 26.39
N SER A 160 16.50 9.39 26.76
CA SER A 160 16.57 8.56 27.97
C SER A 160 17.86 7.73 28.07
N PHE A 161 18.53 7.44 26.95
CA PHE A 161 19.79 6.70 26.94
C PHE A 161 21.03 7.60 27.04
N ILE A 162 20.87 8.93 26.99
CA ILE A 162 21.98 9.89 26.95
C ILE A 162 22.43 10.24 28.37
N THR A 163 23.72 10.03 28.64
CA THR A 163 24.37 10.43 29.90
C THR A 163 24.82 11.89 29.79
N VAL A 164 24.12 12.78 30.49
CA VAL A 164 24.28 14.25 30.38
C VAL A 164 25.75 14.73 30.49
N PRO A 165 26.58 14.28 31.45
CA PRO A 165 27.98 14.71 31.53
C PRO A 165 28.81 14.37 30.29
N VAL A 166 28.62 13.15 29.74
CA VAL A 166 29.35 12.67 28.56
C VAL A 166 28.91 13.44 27.31
N PHE A 167 27.60 13.66 27.17
CA PHE A 167 27.05 14.42 26.06
C PHE A 167 27.41 15.91 26.12
N LYS A 168 27.52 16.50 27.32
CA LYS A 168 27.98 17.88 27.51
C LYS A 168 29.38 18.10 26.97
N ASP A 169 30.31 17.23 27.34
CA ASP A 169 31.68 17.26 26.86
C ASP A 169 31.75 17.15 25.33
N LEU A 170 31.04 16.17 24.74
CA LEU A 170 30.91 16.08 23.28
C LEU A 170 30.32 17.36 22.66
N GLY A 171 29.24 17.90 23.24
CA GLY A 171 28.56 19.09 22.75
C GLY A 171 29.49 20.30 22.66
N ILE A 172 30.39 20.47 23.64
CA ILE A 172 31.42 21.53 23.63
C ILE A 172 32.38 21.33 22.44
N HIS A 173 32.85 20.09 22.21
CA HIS A 173 33.71 19.78 21.07
C HIS A 173 33.02 20.07 19.72
N ILE A 174 31.76 19.66 19.56
CA ILE A 174 30.96 19.87 18.34
C ILE A 174 30.75 21.36 18.07
N VAL A 175 30.30 22.10 19.09
CA VAL A 175 30.06 23.55 18.99
C VAL A 175 31.36 24.30 18.70
N GLY A 176 32.47 23.93 19.35
CA GLY A 176 33.79 24.48 19.06
C GLY A 176 34.18 24.30 17.60
N THR A 177 34.14 23.06 17.10
CA THR A 177 34.49 22.76 15.69
C THR A 177 33.56 23.48 14.70
N LEU A 178 32.25 23.56 14.96
CA LEU A 178 31.31 24.26 14.07
C LEU A 178 31.55 25.77 14.05
N LYS A 179 31.94 26.37 15.18
CA LYS A 179 32.36 27.78 15.26
C LYS A 179 33.66 28.02 14.49
N ASP A 180 34.66 27.16 14.67
CA ASP A 180 35.95 27.24 13.97
C ASP A 180 35.77 27.21 12.44
N LEU A 181 34.81 26.40 11.96
CA LEU A 181 34.50 26.24 10.54
C LEU A 181 33.55 27.32 9.96
N GLY A 182 32.99 28.18 10.80
CA GLY A 182 32.00 29.18 10.38
C GLY A 182 30.68 28.62 9.86
N ASP A 183 30.31 27.37 10.19
CA ASP A 183 29.08 26.74 9.70
C ASP A 183 27.87 27.09 10.59
N SER A 184 27.37 28.31 10.40
CA SER A 184 26.29 28.90 11.20
C SER A 184 24.99 28.08 11.16
N ASN A 185 24.71 27.43 10.02
CA ASN A 185 23.51 26.63 9.84
C ASN A 185 23.55 25.34 10.66
N MET A 186 24.65 24.58 10.59
CA MET A 186 24.80 23.34 11.35
C MET A 186 24.98 23.61 12.85
N LEU A 187 25.64 24.72 13.20
CA LEU A 187 25.75 25.17 14.59
C LEU A 187 24.37 25.43 15.20
N ALA A 188 23.51 26.16 14.49
CA ALA A 188 22.15 26.45 14.93
C ALA A 188 21.31 25.16 15.04
N TYR A 189 21.43 24.26 14.05
CA TYR A 189 20.75 22.97 14.06
C TYR A 189 21.11 22.14 15.30
N PHE A 190 22.41 21.91 15.54
CA PHE A 190 22.87 21.10 16.66
C PHE A 190 22.54 21.75 18.00
N SER A 191 22.74 23.07 18.13
CA SER A 191 22.45 23.78 19.39
C SER A 191 20.96 23.69 19.76
N ASN A 192 20.06 23.85 18.79
CA ASN A 192 18.62 23.72 19.04
C ASN A 192 18.23 22.31 19.46
N LYS A 193 18.88 21.28 18.89
CA LYS A 193 18.65 19.89 19.31
C LYS A 193 19.20 19.65 20.71
N ALA A 194 20.46 20.03 20.95
CA ALA A 194 21.10 19.89 22.25
C ALA A 194 20.38 20.63 23.39
N ASN A 195 19.62 21.70 23.09
CA ASN A 195 18.83 22.45 24.08
C ASN A 195 17.77 21.61 24.80
N SER A 196 17.32 20.48 24.24
CA SER A 196 16.41 19.58 24.96
C SER A 196 17.08 18.84 26.11
N ILE A 197 18.42 18.76 26.11
CA ILE A 197 19.22 18.01 27.09
C ILE A 197 20.11 18.93 27.93
N LEU A 198 20.59 20.04 27.37
CA LEU A 198 21.57 20.95 27.99
C LEU A 198 21.08 22.40 27.91
N ASN A 199 21.37 23.20 28.95
CA ASN A 199 21.09 24.63 28.91
C ASN A 199 22.00 25.35 27.89
N PRO A 200 21.48 26.25 27.03
CA PRO A 200 22.28 26.93 25.99
C PRO A 200 23.40 27.81 26.55
N SER A 201 23.25 28.29 27.78
CA SER A 201 24.28 29.03 28.51
C SER A 201 25.46 28.16 28.94
N GLU A 202 25.32 26.83 28.98
CA GLU A 202 26.38 25.90 29.35
C GLU A 202 27.23 25.43 28.16
N LEU A 203 26.65 25.27 26.96
CA LEU A 203 27.43 24.92 25.75
C LEU A 203 28.31 26.06 25.23
N HIS A 204 28.00 27.30 25.58
CA HIS A 204 28.69 28.47 25.06
C HIS A 204 29.68 29.12 26.03
N LYS A 205 29.63 28.79 27.33
CA LYS A 205 30.53 29.35 28.35
C LYS A 205 31.95 28.80 28.29
N ASP A 206 32.13 27.56 27.86
CA ASP A 206 33.42 26.86 27.97
C ASP A 206 34.28 26.85 26.68
N VAL A 207 33.91 27.60 25.64
CA VAL A 207 34.66 27.66 24.36
C VAL A 207 35.84 28.66 24.43
N HIS A 208 36.37 28.96 25.61
CA HIS A 208 37.58 29.77 25.78
C HIS A 208 38.84 28.88 25.75
N LEU A 209 39.24 28.44 24.56
CA LEU A 209 40.63 28.03 24.28
C LEU A 209 41.31 29.11 23.42
N PRO A 210 42.64 29.30 23.57
CA PRO A 210 43.32 30.53 23.18
C PRO A 210 43.47 30.61 21.66
N ILE A 211 42.58 31.34 21.00
CA ILE A 211 42.74 31.74 19.60
C ILE A 211 43.38 33.12 19.56
N ALA A 212 44.53 33.19 18.89
CA ALA A 212 45.13 34.43 18.44
C ALA A 212 44.12 35.21 17.59
N THR A 213 43.60 36.29 18.18
CA THR A 213 43.09 37.51 17.56
C THR A 213 42.68 37.45 16.08
N GLN A 214 41.38 37.26 15.80
CA GLN A 214 40.69 38.00 14.73
C GLN A 214 39.26 38.34 15.20
N LYS A 215 39.03 39.64 15.42
CA LYS A 215 37.72 40.22 15.78
C LYS A 215 36.79 40.16 14.57
N HIS A 216 35.91 39.17 14.51
CA HIS A 216 34.66 39.30 13.76
C HIS A 216 33.52 39.57 14.73
N LYS A 217 32.84 40.71 14.55
CA LYS A 217 31.65 41.11 15.31
C LYS A 217 30.60 40.01 15.18
N THR A 218 30.30 39.33 16.29
CA THR A 218 29.12 38.48 16.45
C THR A 218 27.87 39.35 16.46
N GLU A 219 27.18 39.44 15.32
CA GLU A 219 25.77 39.81 15.32
C GLU A 219 24.97 38.58 15.77
N VAL A 220 24.25 38.73 16.89
CA VAL A 220 23.27 37.75 17.35
C VAL A 220 22.15 37.72 16.29
N PRO A 221 21.87 36.57 15.65
CA PRO A 221 20.83 36.52 14.63
C PRO A 221 19.48 36.80 15.28
N SER A 222 18.77 37.80 14.77
CA SER A 222 17.40 38.12 15.16
C SER A 222 16.48 36.89 15.03
N ILE A 223 15.53 36.74 15.96
CA ILE A 223 14.46 35.73 15.91
C ILE A 223 13.69 35.80 14.57
N ALA A 224 13.65 36.96 13.92
CA ALA A 224 13.01 37.15 12.61
C ALA A 224 13.82 36.53 11.45
N SER A 225 15.16 36.61 11.48
CA SER A 225 16.02 35.85 10.55
C SER A 225 15.94 34.34 10.81
N MET A 226 15.75 33.95 12.07
CA MET A 226 15.60 32.56 12.52
C MET A 226 14.28 31.94 12.06
N LYS A 227 13.15 32.68 12.10
CA LYS A 227 11.87 32.24 11.50
C LYS A 227 11.94 32.11 9.97
N ARG A 228 12.78 32.87 9.27
CA ARG A 228 13.02 32.70 7.83
C ARG A 228 13.89 31.49 7.50
N ALA A 229 14.82 31.13 8.37
CA ALA A 229 15.67 29.94 8.21
C ALA A 229 14.97 28.63 8.63
N LEU A 230 14.07 28.68 9.63
CA LEU A 230 13.25 27.57 10.12
C LEU A 230 11.86 27.48 9.47
N ALA A 231 11.41 28.52 8.78
CA ALA A 231 10.36 28.36 7.80
C ALA A 231 10.90 27.37 6.77
N LEU A 232 10.50 26.11 6.91
CA LEU A 232 10.40 25.14 5.83
C LEU A 232 10.04 25.96 4.59
N ASN A 233 11.05 26.22 3.73
CA ASN A 233 10.96 27.21 2.65
C ASN A 233 9.63 26.94 1.95
N GLY A 234 8.61 27.80 2.05
CA GLY A 234 7.28 27.49 1.49
C GLY A 234 7.32 27.24 -0.03
N SER A 235 8.44 27.64 -0.65
CA SER A 235 8.86 27.43 -2.03
C SER A 235 9.71 26.17 -2.28
N SER A 236 10.06 25.38 -1.26
CA SER A 236 10.88 24.19 -1.44
C SER A 236 10.06 23.08 -2.08
N LYS A 237 10.63 22.48 -3.14
CA LYS A 237 10.03 21.35 -3.86
C LYS A 237 9.57 20.22 -2.92
N LYS A 238 10.26 20.02 -1.77
CA LYS A 238 9.92 18.99 -0.77
C LYS A 238 8.61 19.24 -0.06
N ILE A 239 8.28 20.48 0.28
CA ILE A 239 7.01 20.81 0.95
C ILE A 239 5.85 20.76 -0.03
N GLN A 240 6.06 21.23 -1.25
CA GLN A 240 5.07 21.07 -2.32
C GLN A 240 4.80 19.58 -2.59
N HIS A 241 5.84 18.75 -2.62
CA HIS A 241 5.70 17.30 -2.72
C HIS A 241 4.95 16.70 -1.53
N TYR A 242 5.27 17.12 -0.30
CA TYR A 242 4.56 16.68 0.90
C TYR A 242 3.07 17.03 0.85
N PHE A 243 2.70 18.25 0.46
CA PHE A 243 1.30 18.65 0.33
C PHE A 243 0.58 17.89 -0.78
N LYS A 244 1.23 17.69 -1.94
CA LYS A 244 0.68 16.84 -3.02
C LYS A 244 0.45 15.41 -2.53
N PHE A 245 1.40 14.83 -1.82
CA PHE A 245 1.29 13.48 -1.28
C PHE A 245 0.20 13.38 -0.21
N LYS A 246 0.06 14.38 0.67
CA LYS A 246 -1.03 14.45 1.66
C LYS A 246 -2.41 14.50 0.99
N ARG A 247 -2.55 15.30 -0.08
CA ARG A 247 -3.78 15.38 -0.89
C ARG A 247 -4.09 14.05 -1.57
N PHE A 248 -3.06 13.42 -2.15
CA PHE A 248 -3.17 12.08 -2.72
C PHE A 248 -3.66 11.05 -1.69
N ILE A 249 -3.02 10.95 -0.52
CA ILE A 249 -3.43 10.00 0.54
C ILE A 249 -4.91 10.21 0.91
N TRP A 250 -5.32 11.47 1.08
CA TRP A 250 -6.70 11.78 1.42
C TRP A 250 -7.67 11.29 0.34
N LEU A 251 -7.43 11.61 -0.94
CA LEU A 251 -8.28 11.14 -2.03
C LEU A 251 -8.25 9.61 -2.16
N ASN A 252 -7.07 9.02 -2.09
CA ASN A 252 -6.87 7.59 -2.21
C ASN A 252 -7.61 6.82 -1.12
N SER A 253 -7.65 7.34 0.12
CA SER A 253 -8.44 6.76 1.20
C SER A 253 -9.93 6.72 0.89
N ARG A 254 -10.48 7.75 0.23
CA ARG A 254 -11.89 7.77 -0.17
C ARG A 254 -12.19 6.79 -1.29
N PHE A 255 -11.30 6.63 -2.26
CA PHE A 255 -11.45 5.62 -3.29
C PHE A 255 -11.28 4.19 -2.76
N ARG A 256 -10.44 3.98 -1.74
CA ARG A 256 -10.34 2.71 -0.99
C ARG A 256 -11.61 2.39 -0.22
N LEU A 257 -12.26 3.41 0.36
CA LEU A 257 -13.48 3.27 1.16
C LEU A 257 -14.78 3.42 0.36
N TRP A 258 -14.72 3.44 -0.98
CA TRP A 258 -15.88 3.67 -1.86
C TRP A 258 -16.65 4.98 -1.62
N GLU A 259 -16.08 5.94 -0.89
CA GLU A 259 -16.69 7.22 -0.55
C GLU A 259 -16.50 8.25 -1.69
N SER A 260 -17.10 8.00 -2.84
CA SER A 260 -16.92 8.82 -4.05
C SER A 260 -17.97 9.93 -4.25
N ASN A 261 -18.97 10.01 -3.38
CA ASN A 261 -20.02 11.03 -3.43
C ASN A 261 -19.51 12.38 -2.87
N ASP A 262 -19.73 13.45 -3.64
CA ASP A 262 -19.34 14.83 -3.34
C ASP A 262 -17.83 15.00 -3.02
N VAL A 263 -16.99 14.10 -3.56
CA VAL A 263 -15.55 14.05 -3.27
C VAL A 263 -14.86 15.38 -3.55
N VAL A 264 -15.24 16.07 -4.62
CA VAL A 264 -14.63 17.36 -4.98
C VAL A 264 -15.01 18.43 -3.96
N GLU A 265 -16.28 18.56 -3.58
CA GLU A 265 -16.70 19.55 -2.58
C GLU A 265 -16.04 19.30 -1.22
N LYS A 266 -16.03 18.03 -0.78
CA LYS A 266 -15.34 17.61 0.44
C LYS A 266 -13.83 17.88 0.38
N TYR A 267 -13.21 17.67 -0.78
CA TYR A 267 -11.78 17.94 -1.00
C TYR A 267 -11.47 19.43 -0.85
N PHE A 268 -12.22 20.30 -1.53
CA PHE A 268 -12.03 21.75 -1.45
C PHE A 268 -12.27 22.30 -0.04
N SER A 269 -13.31 21.81 0.65
CA SER A 269 -13.60 22.14 2.05
C SER A 269 -12.48 21.71 2.99
N PHE A 270 -12.06 20.44 2.93
CA PHE A 270 -11.06 19.87 3.84
C PHE A 270 -9.70 20.55 3.72
N PHE A 271 -9.25 20.84 2.49
CA PHE A 271 -7.98 21.52 2.24
C PHE A 271 -8.10 23.06 2.21
N LYS A 272 -9.29 23.62 2.48
CA LYS A 272 -9.58 25.06 2.47
C LYS A 272 -9.07 25.75 1.20
N ILE A 273 -9.36 25.14 0.05
CA ILE A 273 -8.90 25.63 -1.24
C ILE A 273 -9.81 26.80 -1.66
N SER A 274 -9.39 28.02 -1.35
CA SER A 274 -10.03 29.24 -1.86
C SER A 274 -9.42 29.61 -3.20
N THR A 275 -10.09 29.31 -4.30
CA THR A 275 -9.66 29.71 -5.65
C THR A 275 -10.60 30.80 -6.15
N GLN A 276 -10.04 31.99 -6.40
CA GLN A 276 -10.80 33.13 -6.92
C GLN A 276 -10.96 33.07 -8.44
N LYS A 277 -10.17 32.24 -9.13
CA LYS A 277 -10.16 32.07 -10.59
C LYS A 277 -10.49 30.62 -10.96
N ILE A 278 -11.34 30.46 -11.96
CA ILE A 278 -11.74 29.14 -12.51
C ILE A 278 -10.54 28.36 -13.06
N GLU A 279 -9.55 29.05 -13.63
CA GLU A 279 -8.33 28.39 -14.14
C GLU A 279 -7.57 27.66 -13.03
N ASP A 280 -7.47 28.26 -11.85
CA ASP A 280 -6.78 27.66 -10.71
C ASP A 280 -7.57 26.48 -10.13
N VAL A 281 -8.91 26.53 -10.18
CA VAL A 281 -9.80 25.40 -9.83
C VAL A 281 -9.52 24.21 -10.76
N ILE A 282 -9.51 24.45 -12.08
CA ILE A 282 -9.30 23.41 -13.09
C ILE A 282 -7.91 22.78 -12.92
N LYS A 283 -6.86 23.60 -12.76
CA LYS A 283 -5.50 23.13 -12.50
C LYS A 283 -5.41 22.26 -11.24
N GLU A 284 -6.04 22.70 -10.17
CA GLU A 284 -6.06 21.95 -8.90
C GLU A 284 -6.79 20.61 -9.06
N ILE A 285 -7.96 20.59 -9.71
CA ILE A 285 -8.70 19.36 -10.00
C ILE A 285 -7.83 18.39 -10.82
N PHE A 286 -7.23 18.86 -11.92
CA PHE A 286 -6.43 17.99 -12.78
C PHE A 286 -5.19 17.47 -12.05
N SER A 287 -4.49 18.33 -11.31
CA SER A 287 -3.36 17.90 -10.47
C SER A 287 -3.78 16.91 -9.38
N ALA A 288 -4.98 17.03 -8.83
CA ALA A 288 -5.47 16.15 -7.77
C ALA A 288 -5.90 14.78 -8.32
N PHE A 289 -6.63 14.75 -9.44
CA PHE A 289 -7.20 13.52 -9.98
C PHE A 289 -6.30 12.80 -10.98
N PHE A 290 -5.78 13.48 -12.01
CA PHE A 290 -4.86 12.87 -12.97
C PHE A 290 -3.47 12.66 -12.34
N GLY A 291 -2.98 13.61 -11.55
CA GLY A 291 -1.77 13.39 -10.74
C GLY A 291 -1.96 12.30 -9.66
N GLY A 292 -3.16 12.24 -9.08
CA GLY A 292 -3.53 11.25 -8.07
C GLY A 292 -3.55 9.81 -8.62
N ILE A 293 -4.24 9.55 -9.73
CA ILE A 293 -4.28 8.21 -10.33
C ILE A 293 -2.90 7.75 -10.80
N THR A 294 -2.08 8.65 -11.36
CA THR A 294 -0.69 8.34 -11.70
C THR A 294 0.10 7.93 -10.47
N THR A 295 -0.06 8.63 -9.35
CA THR A 295 0.60 8.28 -8.08
C THR A 295 0.09 6.94 -7.54
N ALA A 296 -1.21 6.66 -7.67
CA ALA A 296 -1.82 5.39 -7.26
C ALA A 296 -1.23 4.20 -8.02
N ILE A 297 -1.09 4.32 -9.36
CA ILE A 297 -0.52 3.26 -10.20
C ILE A 297 0.95 3.03 -9.86
N HIS A 298 1.75 4.10 -9.71
CA HIS A 298 3.17 3.97 -9.32
C HIS A 298 3.36 3.41 -7.91
N SER A 299 2.38 3.59 -7.02
CA SER A 299 2.40 3.05 -5.66
C SER A 299 1.87 1.62 -5.57
N HIS A 300 1.52 0.99 -6.70
CA HIS A 300 0.96 -0.36 -6.77
C HIS A 300 -0.27 -0.56 -5.88
N GLU A 301 -1.17 0.42 -5.89
CA GLU A 301 -2.48 0.32 -5.22
C GLU A 301 -3.33 -0.83 -5.77
N ASP A 302 -4.27 -1.33 -4.97
CA ASP A 302 -5.12 -2.45 -5.33
C ASP A 302 -5.94 -2.16 -6.60
N ALA A 303 -6.18 -3.19 -7.42
CA ALA A 303 -6.80 -3.03 -8.73
C ALA A 303 -8.19 -2.37 -8.68
N PHE A 304 -8.98 -2.63 -7.62
CA PHE A 304 -10.29 -2.01 -7.42
C PHE A 304 -10.16 -0.50 -7.10
N VAL A 305 -9.10 -0.09 -6.42
CA VAL A 305 -8.84 1.33 -6.11
C VAL A 305 -8.53 2.09 -7.39
N ILE A 306 -7.66 1.54 -8.24
CA ILE A 306 -7.39 2.09 -9.57
C ILE A 306 -8.66 2.15 -10.42
N PHE A 307 -9.52 1.13 -10.34
CA PHE A 307 -10.82 1.14 -10.99
C PHE A 307 -11.73 2.27 -10.48
N ASN A 308 -11.78 2.51 -9.18
CA ASN A 308 -12.57 3.58 -8.57
C ASN A 308 -12.07 4.97 -9.02
N TRP A 309 -10.75 5.20 -9.03
CA TRP A 309 -10.15 6.41 -9.59
C TRP A 309 -10.54 6.62 -11.05
N LYS A 310 -10.36 5.59 -11.90
CA LYS A 310 -10.74 5.62 -13.32
C LYS A 310 -12.22 5.97 -13.49
N THR A 311 -13.10 5.28 -12.76
CA THR A 311 -14.54 5.44 -12.89
C THR A 311 -14.98 6.83 -12.47
N PHE A 312 -14.40 7.38 -11.40
CA PHE A 312 -14.64 8.76 -10.99
C PHE A 312 -14.23 9.76 -12.07
N ILE A 313 -13.00 9.64 -12.59
CA ILE A 313 -12.47 10.54 -13.62
C ILE A 313 -13.33 10.49 -14.88
N VAL A 314 -13.75 9.31 -15.34
CA VAL A 314 -14.50 9.20 -16.60
C VAL A 314 -15.98 9.56 -16.44
N SER A 315 -16.66 9.16 -15.36
CA SER A 315 -18.12 9.30 -15.24
C SER A 315 -18.58 10.50 -14.41
N ARG A 316 -17.91 10.81 -13.31
CA ARG A 316 -18.36 11.80 -12.31
C ARG A 316 -17.70 13.15 -12.48
N LEU A 317 -16.39 13.17 -12.73
CA LEU A 317 -15.63 14.41 -12.87
C LEU A 317 -16.16 15.34 -13.98
N PRO A 318 -16.57 14.85 -15.17
CA PRO A 318 -17.16 15.72 -16.20
C PRO A 318 -18.47 16.38 -15.74
N GLN A 319 -19.29 15.68 -14.94
CA GLN A 319 -20.50 16.26 -14.37
C GLN A 319 -20.16 17.33 -13.34
N VAL A 320 -19.18 17.08 -12.46
CA VAL A 320 -18.69 18.10 -11.53
C VAL A 320 -18.15 19.32 -12.27
N LEU A 321 -17.43 19.14 -13.38
CA LEU A 321 -16.96 20.25 -14.22
C LEU A 321 -18.10 20.99 -14.93
N LYS A 322 -19.22 20.32 -15.20
CA LYS A 322 -20.43 20.93 -15.75
C LYS A 322 -21.21 21.70 -14.68
N GLU A 323 -21.34 21.15 -13.47
CA GLU A 323 -22.10 21.71 -12.35
C GLU A 323 -21.33 22.81 -11.62
N SER A 324 -20.00 22.71 -11.55
CA SER A 324 -19.12 23.80 -11.10
C SER A 324 -19.19 25.04 -11.99
N LYS A 325 -19.76 24.94 -13.22
CA LYS A 325 -20.17 26.12 -14.01
C LYS A 325 -21.25 26.96 -13.31
N VAL A 326 -21.96 26.39 -12.33
CA VAL A 326 -23.04 27.03 -11.56
C VAL A 326 -22.54 27.64 -10.24
N VAL A 327 -21.34 27.27 -9.76
CA VAL A 327 -20.75 27.82 -8.52
C VAL A 327 -20.36 29.29 -8.67
N HIS A 328 -20.27 29.81 -9.90
CA HIS A 328 -20.12 31.23 -10.18
C HIS A 328 -21.25 31.70 -11.10
N ASN A 329 -22.16 32.52 -10.56
CA ASN A 329 -23.20 33.29 -11.26
C ASN A 329 -22.64 34.30 -12.29
N GLN A 330 -21.66 33.90 -13.09
CA GLN A 330 -21.07 34.71 -14.13
C GLN A 330 -21.08 33.90 -15.42
N THR A 331 -21.59 34.54 -16.47
CA THR A 331 -21.54 34.12 -17.87
C THR A 331 -20.33 33.25 -18.15
N ILE A 332 -20.61 32.04 -18.67
CA ILE A 332 -19.64 31.03 -19.12
C ILE A 332 -18.43 31.74 -19.73
N PRO A 333 -17.22 31.64 -19.14
CA PRO A 333 -16.03 32.12 -19.82
C PRO A 333 -15.91 31.32 -21.11
N GLU A 334 -15.78 32.00 -22.26
CA GLU A 334 -15.54 31.42 -23.60
C GLU A 334 -14.25 30.55 -23.69
N ASN A 335 -13.61 30.23 -22.56
CA ASN A 335 -12.25 29.68 -22.49
C ASN A 335 -12.07 28.43 -21.60
N ILE A 336 -13.13 27.90 -20.94
CA ILE A 336 -13.00 26.66 -20.11
C ILE A 336 -12.53 25.48 -20.95
N GLU A 337 -13.06 25.37 -22.16
CA GLU A 337 -12.67 24.34 -23.11
C GLU A 337 -11.16 24.39 -23.41
N LYS A 338 -10.61 25.57 -23.72
CA LYS A 338 -9.16 25.72 -23.96
C LYS A 338 -8.33 25.39 -22.72
N MET A 339 -8.82 25.71 -21.52
CA MET A 339 -8.14 25.40 -20.25
C MET A 339 -8.08 23.90 -19.98
N ILE A 340 -9.19 23.19 -20.16
CA ILE A 340 -9.25 21.72 -20.02
C ILE A 340 -8.27 21.06 -20.99
N LEU A 341 -8.28 21.51 -22.24
CA LEU A 341 -7.40 20.98 -23.27
C LEU A 341 -5.93 21.27 -22.92
N SER A 342 -5.58 22.49 -22.50
CA SER A 342 -4.20 22.82 -22.12
C SER A 342 -3.67 22.00 -20.96
N GLU A 343 -4.51 21.71 -19.96
CA GLU A 343 -4.11 20.86 -18.83
C GLU A 343 -3.99 19.38 -19.25
N MET A 344 -4.86 18.87 -20.12
CA MET A 344 -4.75 17.50 -20.64
C MET A 344 -3.44 17.21 -21.37
N HIS A 345 -2.88 18.18 -22.09
CA HIS A 345 -1.59 18.00 -22.77
C HIS A 345 -0.43 17.75 -21.81
N GLN A 346 -0.57 18.08 -20.53
CA GLN A 346 0.48 17.87 -19.52
C GLN A 346 0.57 16.39 -19.06
N TYR A 347 -0.44 15.56 -19.36
CA TYR A 347 -0.59 14.21 -18.80
C TYR A 347 -0.35 13.10 -19.85
N ASN A 348 0.75 13.18 -20.60
CA ASN A 348 1.06 12.24 -21.70
C ASN A 348 1.82 10.98 -21.28
N ASP A 349 1.90 10.69 -19.98
CA ASP A 349 2.66 9.55 -19.46
C ASP A 349 2.09 8.20 -19.96
N GLU A 350 2.98 7.21 -20.13
CA GLU A 350 2.58 5.87 -20.59
C GLU A 350 1.56 5.21 -19.65
N VAL A 351 1.66 5.52 -18.36
CA VAL A 351 0.74 5.07 -17.31
C VAL A 351 -0.72 5.50 -17.57
N ILE A 352 -0.92 6.68 -18.17
CA ILE A 352 -2.24 7.25 -18.47
C ILE A 352 -2.73 6.82 -19.85
N THR A 353 -1.81 6.71 -20.82
CA THR A 353 -2.13 6.45 -22.23
C THR A 353 -2.27 4.96 -22.56
N LYS A 354 -1.67 4.08 -21.77
CA LYS A 354 -1.75 2.62 -21.90
C LYS A 354 -2.15 1.96 -20.58
N MET A 355 -3.15 2.52 -19.92
CA MET A 355 -3.63 1.99 -18.64
C MET A 355 -4.24 0.60 -18.86
N THR A 356 -4.04 -0.32 -17.90
CA THR A 356 -4.74 -1.62 -17.86
C THR A 356 -5.49 -1.68 -16.54
N VAL A 357 -6.82 -1.83 -16.57
CA VAL A 357 -7.66 -1.80 -15.36
C VAL A 357 -8.77 -2.82 -15.45
N GLY A 358 -8.97 -3.59 -14.37
CA GLY A 358 -10.10 -4.51 -14.23
C GLY A 358 -9.92 -5.84 -14.96
N GLY A 359 -8.71 -6.39 -15.01
CA GLY A 359 -8.47 -7.76 -15.50
C GLY A 359 -8.48 -7.95 -17.01
N MET A 360 -8.88 -6.96 -17.81
CA MET A 360 -8.71 -7.00 -19.27
C MET A 360 -7.27 -6.60 -19.65
N LYS A 361 -6.40 -7.59 -19.81
CA LYS A 361 -4.97 -7.39 -20.13
C LYS A 361 -4.72 -7.00 -21.59
N ASP A 362 -5.68 -7.22 -22.49
CA ASP A 362 -5.39 -7.30 -23.93
C ASP A 362 -5.66 -6.01 -24.73
N LYS A 363 -6.18 -4.94 -24.11
CA LYS A 363 -6.39 -3.65 -24.82
C LYS A 363 -5.92 -2.46 -23.98
N PRO A 364 -4.89 -1.71 -24.42
CA PRO A 364 -4.44 -0.51 -23.73
C PRO A 364 -5.53 0.57 -23.74
N PHE A 365 -5.76 1.17 -22.58
CA PHE A 365 -6.80 2.17 -22.33
C PHE A 365 -6.15 3.56 -22.18
N ASP A 366 -6.50 4.53 -23.05
CA ASP A 366 -6.11 5.93 -22.86
C ASP A 366 -7.17 6.66 -22.02
N LEU A 367 -6.83 6.97 -20.77
CA LEU A 367 -7.74 7.65 -19.84
C LEU A 367 -8.14 9.06 -20.30
N ARG A 368 -7.23 9.80 -20.95
CA ARG A 368 -7.52 11.16 -21.44
C ARG A 368 -8.57 11.12 -22.52
N LYS A 369 -8.44 10.17 -23.45
CA LYS A 369 -9.40 9.98 -24.55
C LYS A 369 -10.79 9.70 -24.02
N GLN A 370 -10.91 8.82 -23.02
CA GLN A 370 -12.20 8.46 -22.42
C GLN A 370 -12.80 9.60 -21.59
N PHE A 371 -11.97 10.32 -20.85
CA PHE A 371 -12.38 11.53 -20.12
C PHE A 371 -12.92 12.61 -21.07
N LEU A 372 -12.21 12.91 -22.16
CA LEU A 372 -12.63 13.90 -23.14
C LEU A 372 -13.91 13.46 -23.89
N LYS A 373 -14.03 12.18 -24.24
CA LYS A 373 -15.27 11.61 -24.81
C LYS A 373 -16.45 11.81 -23.84
N SER A 374 -16.25 11.59 -22.55
CA SER A 374 -17.27 11.87 -21.52
C SER A 374 -17.60 13.37 -21.38
N CYS A 375 -16.60 14.24 -21.51
CA CYS A 375 -16.79 15.70 -21.54
C CYS A 375 -17.62 16.14 -22.76
N VAL A 376 -17.49 15.47 -23.92
CA VAL A 376 -18.34 15.70 -25.09
C VAL A 376 -19.79 15.28 -24.79
N TYR A 377 -20.00 14.10 -24.21
CA TYR A 377 -21.34 13.61 -23.85
C TYR A 377 -22.07 14.53 -22.86
N THR A 378 -21.34 15.10 -21.90
CA THR A 378 -21.86 16.03 -20.90
C THR A 378 -21.96 17.47 -21.40
N ARG A 379 -21.52 17.77 -22.64
CA ARG A 379 -21.43 19.12 -23.24
C ARG A 379 -20.52 20.08 -22.47
N VAL A 380 -19.45 19.56 -21.88
CA VAL A 380 -18.39 20.39 -21.27
C VAL A 380 -17.45 20.93 -22.35
N ILE A 381 -17.14 20.12 -23.35
CA ILE A 381 -16.31 20.46 -24.53
C ILE A 381 -17.04 20.13 -25.84
N SER A 382 -16.62 20.74 -26.94
CA SER A 382 -17.10 20.43 -28.28
C SER A 382 -16.41 19.18 -28.87
N LEU A 383 -17.09 18.53 -29.82
CA LEU A 383 -16.50 17.40 -30.57
C LEU A 383 -15.28 17.86 -31.37
N ASP A 384 -15.36 19.04 -32.01
CA ASP A 384 -14.26 19.60 -32.80
C ASP A 384 -12.98 19.79 -31.99
N ALA A 385 -13.11 20.19 -30.72
CA ALA A 385 -11.96 20.36 -29.85
C ALA A 385 -11.33 19.04 -29.39
N MET A 386 -12.13 17.98 -29.22
CA MET A 386 -11.59 16.64 -29.00
C MET A 386 -10.83 16.13 -30.23
N LEU A 387 -11.39 16.30 -31.44
CA LEU A 387 -10.78 15.87 -32.70
C LEU A 387 -9.46 16.63 -33.00
N LYS A 388 -9.29 17.85 -32.49
CA LYS A 388 -8.00 18.56 -32.57
C LYS A 388 -6.89 17.89 -31.77
N ILE A 389 -7.21 17.22 -30.65
CA ILE A 389 -6.21 16.49 -29.83
C ILE A 389 -6.01 15.06 -30.33
N PHE A 390 -7.09 14.42 -30.80
CA PHE A 390 -7.08 13.04 -31.30
C PHE A 390 -7.61 12.99 -32.74
N PRO A 391 -6.80 13.38 -33.75
CA PRO A 391 -7.21 13.42 -35.15
C PRO A 391 -7.61 12.03 -35.69
N GLU A 392 -7.05 10.97 -35.13
CA GLU A 392 -7.35 9.58 -35.52
C GLU A 392 -8.80 9.16 -35.26
N GLU A 393 -9.54 9.90 -34.42
CA GLU A 393 -10.96 9.62 -34.15
C GLU A 393 -11.90 10.22 -35.20
N THR A 394 -11.40 11.06 -36.11
CA THR A 394 -12.21 11.77 -37.10
C THR A 394 -12.96 10.81 -38.04
N GLU A 395 -12.39 9.63 -38.29
CA GLU A 395 -13.01 8.57 -39.10
C GLU A 395 -14.05 7.74 -38.33
N ASN A 396 -13.96 7.71 -37.00
CA ASN A 396 -14.75 6.83 -36.13
C ASN A 396 -15.90 7.55 -35.42
N VAL A 397 -15.83 8.89 -35.28
CA VAL A 397 -16.76 9.67 -34.47
C VAL A 397 -17.44 10.74 -35.32
N SER A 398 -18.76 10.63 -35.48
CA SER A 398 -19.58 11.65 -36.15
C SER A 398 -20.50 12.38 -35.16
N PRO A 399 -20.93 13.63 -35.45
CA PRO A 399 -21.91 14.35 -34.63
C PRO A 399 -23.24 13.58 -34.47
N ALA A 400 -23.66 12.86 -35.50
CA ALA A 400 -24.85 12.01 -35.47
C ALA A 400 -24.68 10.82 -34.52
N LEU A 401 -23.51 10.16 -34.57
CA LEU A 401 -23.17 9.06 -33.65
C LEU A 401 -23.14 9.53 -32.20
N ILE A 402 -22.50 10.67 -31.91
CA ILE A 402 -22.47 11.25 -30.55
C ILE A 402 -23.87 11.59 -30.06
N THR A 403 -24.75 12.08 -30.94
CA THR A 403 -26.14 12.39 -30.58
C THR A 403 -26.90 11.11 -30.22
N HIS A 404 -26.76 10.07 -31.04
CA HIS A 404 -27.34 8.75 -30.78
C HIS A 404 -26.80 8.10 -29.50
N GLU A 405 -25.48 8.10 -29.29
CA GLU A 405 -24.87 7.56 -28.07
C GLU A 405 -25.33 8.32 -26.82
N ARG A 406 -25.54 9.65 -26.90
CA ARG A 406 -26.08 10.45 -25.81
C ARG A 406 -27.54 10.11 -25.49
N GLU A 407 -28.36 9.86 -26.50
CA GLU A 407 -29.72 9.35 -26.32
C GLU A 407 -29.70 7.97 -25.67
N GLN A 408 -28.85 7.06 -26.15
CA GLN A 408 -28.66 5.73 -25.53
C GLN A 408 -28.17 5.83 -24.08
N LEU A 409 -27.30 6.77 -23.74
CA LEU A 409 -26.82 7.01 -22.38
C LEU A 409 -27.95 7.42 -21.43
N ALA A 410 -29.01 8.06 -21.96
CA ALA A 410 -30.21 8.46 -21.21
C ALA A 410 -31.23 7.32 -21.03
N HIS A 411 -31.23 6.31 -21.92
CA HIS A 411 -32.08 5.13 -21.79
C HIS A 411 -31.49 4.11 -20.79
N VAL A 412 -32.12 3.99 -19.63
CA VAL A 412 -31.65 3.18 -18.49
C VAL A 412 -32.33 1.80 -18.40
N GLU A 413 -33.50 1.62 -19.02
CA GLU A 413 -34.40 0.47 -18.80
C GLU A 413 -33.90 -0.87 -19.36
N SER A 414 -33.05 -0.87 -20.40
CA SER A 414 -32.62 -2.10 -21.07
C SER A 414 -31.87 -3.06 -20.14
N LEU A 415 -31.03 -2.52 -19.25
CA LEU A 415 -30.12 -3.33 -18.42
C LEU A 415 -30.86 -4.17 -17.38
N SER A 416 -31.92 -3.62 -16.77
CA SER A 416 -32.74 -4.35 -15.80
C SER A 416 -33.56 -5.45 -16.48
N SER A 417 -34.10 -5.17 -17.67
CA SER A 417 -34.82 -6.15 -18.48
C SER A 417 -33.91 -7.31 -18.90
N ASP A 418 -32.68 -7.00 -19.30
CA ASP A 418 -31.70 -8.01 -19.69
C ASP A 418 -31.34 -8.92 -18.52
N ILE A 419 -31.07 -8.36 -17.33
CA ILE A 419 -30.77 -9.17 -16.13
C ILE A 419 -31.99 -10.04 -15.76
N ASN A 420 -33.20 -9.49 -15.73
CA ASN A 420 -34.41 -10.24 -15.36
C ASN A 420 -34.67 -11.38 -16.33
N SER A 421 -34.66 -11.12 -17.64
CA SER A 421 -34.94 -12.13 -18.67
C SER A 421 -33.90 -13.25 -18.74
N ARG A 422 -32.67 -13.01 -18.26
CA ARG A 422 -31.54 -13.94 -18.31
C ARG A 422 -31.30 -14.68 -16.98
N LEU A 423 -32.00 -14.29 -15.91
CA LEU A 423 -31.80 -14.84 -14.56
C LEU A 423 -33.11 -15.10 -13.81
N LEU A 424 -33.98 -14.10 -13.69
CA LEU A 424 -35.20 -14.21 -12.88
C LEU A 424 -36.29 -14.99 -13.63
N ASP A 425 -36.50 -14.67 -14.91
CA ASP A 425 -37.62 -15.18 -15.71
C ASP A 425 -37.33 -16.54 -16.36
N ILE A 426 -36.10 -17.06 -16.22
CA ILE A 426 -35.72 -18.36 -16.77
C ILE A 426 -36.15 -19.51 -15.85
N ASN A 427 -36.52 -20.64 -16.45
CA ASN A 427 -36.62 -21.91 -15.73
C ASN A 427 -35.25 -22.59 -15.76
N THR A 428 -34.62 -22.71 -14.60
CA THR A 428 -33.26 -23.22 -14.48
C THR A 428 -33.16 -24.74 -14.65
N GLU A 429 -34.25 -25.48 -14.46
CA GLU A 429 -34.35 -26.92 -14.76
C GLU A 429 -34.22 -27.21 -16.26
N LEU A 430 -34.61 -26.24 -17.11
CA LEU A 430 -34.68 -26.39 -18.57
C LEU A 430 -33.64 -25.55 -19.31
N THR A 431 -32.93 -24.67 -18.61
CA THR A 431 -31.99 -23.72 -19.20
C THR A 431 -30.70 -23.75 -18.42
N SER A 432 -29.64 -24.25 -19.05
CA SER A 432 -28.30 -24.24 -18.47
C SER A 432 -27.76 -22.81 -18.27
N LEU A 433 -26.68 -22.67 -17.48
CA LEU A 433 -26.02 -21.38 -17.30
C LEU A 433 -25.49 -20.81 -18.63
N GLU A 434 -24.99 -21.67 -19.51
CA GLU A 434 -24.47 -21.28 -20.83
C GLU A 434 -25.59 -20.76 -21.74
N GLU A 435 -26.71 -21.50 -21.82
CA GLU A 435 -27.89 -21.10 -22.61
C GLU A 435 -28.55 -19.83 -22.08
N SER A 436 -28.47 -19.59 -20.76
CA SER A 436 -28.96 -18.35 -20.18
C SER A 436 -28.23 -17.11 -20.72
N LYS A 437 -26.99 -17.25 -21.22
CA LYS A 437 -26.11 -16.16 -21.67
C LYS A 437 -25.87 -15.07 -20.60
N LEU A 438 -26.05 -15.38 -19.32
CA LEU A 438 -25.87 -14.43 -18.23
C LEU A 438 -24.41 -13.93 -18.16
N ILE A 439 -23.43 -14.83 -18.23
CA ILE A 439 -22.01 -14.48 -18.18
C ILE A 439 -21.61 -13.64 -19.41
N GLU A 440 -22.05 -14.03 -20.61
CA GLU A 440 -21.82 -13.26 -21.84
C GLU A 440 -22.39 -11.84 -21.73
N THR A 441 -23.61 -11.71 -21.19
CA THR A 441 -24.23 -10.41 -20.91
C THR A 441 -23.34 -9.57 -19.98
N PHE A 442 -22.84 -10.16 -18.88
CA PHE A 442 -21.96 -9.48 -17.93
C PHE A 442 -20.61 -9.09 -18.58
N GLN A 443 -20.02 -9.95 -19.40
CA GLN A 443 -18.77 -9.67 -20.12
C GLN A 443 -18.91 -8.51 -21.12
N ASN A 444 -20.10 -8.31 -21.68
CA ASN A 444 -20.39 -7.22 -22.61
C ASN A 444 -20.64 -5.87 -21.90
N ILE A 445 -21.08 -5.86 -20.64
CA ILE A 445 -21.37 -4.63 -19.88
C ILE A 445 -20.17 -3.67 -19.83
N PRO A 446 -18.94 -4.08 -19.44
CA PRO A 446 -17.79 -3.18 -19.33
C PRO A 446 -17.38 -2.53 -20.65
N SER A 447 -17.65 -3.21 -21.77
CA SER A 447 -17.38 -2.74 -23.14
C SER A 447 -18.46 -1.79 -23.67
N SER A 448 -19.57 -1.65 -22.95
CA SER A 448 -20.66 -0.75 -23.30
C SER A 448 -20.42 0.69 -22.83
N ASN A 449 -21.36 1.57 -23.19
CA ASN A 449 -21.36 2.97 -22.77
C ASN A 449 -21.59 3.20 -21.26
N ILE A 450 -21.69 2.14 -20.44
CA ILE A 450 -21.88 2.24 -18.97
C ILE A 450 -20.77 3.03 -18.27
N ILE A 451 -19.53 2.99 -18.79
CA ILE A 451 -18.39 3.72 -18.22
C ILE A 451 -18.62 5.24 -18.17
N PHE A 452 -19.47 5.78 -19.05
CA PHE A 452 -19.76 7.21 -19.15
C PHE A 452 -21.03 7.65 -18.42
N SER A 453 -21.89 6.72 -17.97
CA SER A 453 -23.19 7.05 -17.38
C SER A 453 -23.30 6.63 -15.93
N ILE A 454 -23.31 7.60 -15.02
CA ILE A 454 -23.59 7.37 -13.59
C ILE A 454 -24.95 6.70 -13.41
N MET A 455 -25.98 7.14 -14.15
CA MET A 455 -27.34 6.59 -14.04
C MET A 455 -27.39 5.10 -14.39
N LYS A 456 -26.70 4.67 -15.45
CA LYS A 456 -26.63 3.24 -15.82
C LYS A 456 -25.86 2.42 -14.78
N GLN A 457 -24.77 2.96 -14.23
CA GLN A 457 -24.02 2.27 -13.18
C GLN A 457 -24.85 2.13 -11.88
N GLN A 458 -25.57 3.17 -11.49
CA GLN A 458 -26.50 3.12 -10.36
C GLN A 458 -27.66 2.16 -10.62
N GLN A 459 -28.20 2.11 -11.85
CA GLN A 459 -29.25 1.16 -12.20
C GLN A 459 -28.75 -0.28 -12.16
N LEU A 460 -27.54 -0.56 -12.65
CA LEU A 460 -26.90 -1.87 -12.52
C LEU A 460 -26.87 -2.29 -11.05
N CYS A 461 -26.33 -1.42 -10.18
CA CYS A 461 -26.27 -1.65 -8.74
C CYS A 461 -27.66 -1.97 -8.16
N LYS A 462 -28.66 -1.11 -8.40
CA LYS A 462 -30.03 -1.31 -7.91
C LYS A 462 -30.67 -2.61 -8.43
N SER A 463 -30.43 -2.94 -9.70
CA SER A 463 -30.99 -4.14 -10.33
C SER A 463 -30.38 -5.41 -9.74
N THR A 464 -29.06 -5.42 -9.51
CA THR A 464 -28.39 -6.53 -8.84
C THR A 464 -28.87 -6.71 -7.40
N HIS A 465 -29.00 -5.61 -6.63
CA HIS A 465 -29.54 -5.69 -5.27
C HIS A 465 -30.95 -6.27 -5.26
N ARG A 466 -31.82 -5.78 -6.15
CA ARG A 466 -33.18 -6.30 -6.29
C ARG A 466 -33.20 -7.78 -6.65
N ALA A 467 -32.36 -8.22 -7.59
CA ALA A 467 -32.26 -9.63 -7.96
C ALA A 467 -31.85 -10.48 -6.75
N ILE A 468 -30.81 -10.07 -6.00
CA ILE A 468 -30.38 -10.78 -4.79
C ILE A 468 -31.52 -10.86 -3.75
N ASP A 469 -32.21 -9.75 -3.50
CA ASP A 469 -33.31 -9.70 -2.52
C ASP A 469 -34.48 -10.62 -2.91
N VAL A 470 -34.80 -10.67 -4.20
CA VAL A 470 -35.83 -11.58 -4.75
C VAL A 470 -35.40 -13.03 -4.58
N LEU A 471 -34.17 -13.37 -4.98
CA LEU A 471 -33.65 -14.74 -4.95
C LEU A 471 -33.47 -15.27 -3.52
N ILE A 472 -33.03 -14.43 -2.58
CA ILE A 472 -32.95 -14.78 -1.15
C ILE A 472 -34.34 -15.02 -0.58
N ARG A 473 -35.30 -14.14 -0.85
CA ARG A 473 -36.68 -14.28 -0.36
C ARG A 473 -37.36 -15.55 -0.90
N GLU A 474 -37.09 -15.88 -2.16
CA GLU A 474 -37.60 -17.08 -2.83
C GLU A 474 -36.79 -18.34 -2.51
N LYS A 475 -35.69 -18.22 -1.76
CA LYS A 475 -34.73 -19.29 -1.47
C LYS A 475 -34.22 -20.00 -2.72
N SER A 476 -34.07 -19.27 -3.83
CA SER A 476 -33.61 -19.83 -5.10
C SER A 476 -32.08 -19.90 -5.13
N CYS A 477 -31.52 -20.89 -4.43
CA CYS A 477 -30.08 -21.11 -4.29
C CYS A 477 -29.37 -21.26 -5.65
N GLU A 478 -29.99 -21.92 -6.61
CA GLU A 478 -29.42 -22.12 -7.94
C GLU A 478 -29.24 -20.80 -8.69
N LYS A 479 -30.31 -20.01 -8.83
CA LYS A 479 -30.26 -18.70 -9.50
C LYS A 479 -29.33 -17.74 -8.77
N LEU A 480 -29.33 -17.75 -7.43
CA LEU A 480 -28.40 -16.94 -6.64
C LEU A 480 -26.95 -17.35 -6.95
N SER A 481 -26.66 -18.65 -7.01
CA SER A 481 -25.33 -19.17 -7.37
C SER A 481 -24.89 -18.72 -8.77
N ARG A 482 -25.79 -18.78 -9.76
CA ARG A 482 -25.53 -18.30 -11.13
C ARG A 482 -25.18 -16.80 -11.16
N LEU A 483 -25.88 -15.98 -10.38
CA LEU A 483 -25.60 -14.54 -10.26
C LEU A 483 -24.24 -14.28 -9.60
N ILE A 484 -23.91 -14.98 -8.52
CA ILE A 484 -22.62 -14.84 -7.83
C ILE A 484 -21.47 -15.30 -8.72
N LEU A 485 -21.64 -16.39 -9.47
CA LEU A 485 -20.67 -16.82 -10.48
C LEU A 485 -20.44 -15.74 -11.56
N ALA A 486 -21.49 -15.10 -12.05
CA ALA A 486 -21.36 -14.03 -13.04
C ALA A 486 -20.59 -12.82 -12.48
N LEU A 487 -20.86 -12.42 -11.23
CA LEU A 487 -20.14 -11.34 -10.55
C LEU A 487 -18.67 -11.68 -10.29
N ALA A 488 -18.39 -12.93 -9.88
CA ALA A 488 -17.04 -13.42 -9.63
C ALA A 488 -16.20 -13.52 -10.91
N ASN A 489 -16.80 -13.96 -12.01
CA ASN A 489 -16.13 -14.09 -13.32
C ASN A 489 -15.89 -12.75 -14.01
N VAL A 490 -16.73 -11.75 -13.75
CA VAL A 490 -16.64 -10.43 -14.41
C VAL A 490 -16.44 -9.32 -13.38
N LEU A 491 -15.23 -9.29 -12.81
CA LEU A 491 -14.84 -8.32 -11.78
C LEU A 491 -15.14 -6.85 -12.12
N PRO A 492 -15.00 -6.36 -13.38
CA PRO A 492 -15.41 -5.00 -13.71
C PRO A 492 -16.88 -4.69 -13.41
N VAL A 493 -17.78 -5.65 -13.57
CA VAL A 493 -19.22 -5.48 -13.24
C VAL A 493 -19.39 -5.37 -11.73
N ALA A 494 -18.75 -6.25 -10.96
CA ALA A 494 -18.74 -6.15 -9.49
C ALA A 494 -18.18 -4.80 -9.01
N ASN A 495 -17.09 -4.31 -9.63
CA ASN A 495 -16.54 -3.00 -9.32
C ASN A 495 -17.54 -1.86 -9.59
N TYR A 496 -18.26 -1.87 -10.72
CA TYR A 496 -19.29 -0.86 -10.99
C TYR A 496 -20.42 -0.88 -9.97
N ILE A 497 -20.84 -2.06 -9.51
CA ILE A 497 -21.87 -2.22 -8.49
C ILE A 497 -21.36 -1.62 -7.17
N PHE A 498 -20.23 -2.11 -6.66
CA PHE A 498 -19.71 -1.67 -5.36
C PHE A 498 -19.30 -0.20 -5.33
N TYR A 499 -18.80 0.34 -6.44
CA TYR A 499 -18.50 1.77 -6.55
C TYR A 499 -19.75 2.67 -6.42
N ASN A 500 -20.93 2.14 -6.73
CA ASN A 500 -22.19 2.88 -6.63
C ASN A 500 -23.06 2.49 -5.42
N ASP A 501 -22.59 1.55 -4.60
CA ASP A 501 -23.20 1.20 -3.34
C ASP A 501 -22.63 2.08 -2.21
N GLU A 502 -23.50 2.61 -1.35
CA GLU A 502 -23.10 3.42 -0.19
C GLU A 502 -22.27 2.63 0.83
N LYS A 503 -22.47 1.31 0.90
CA LYS A 503 -21.72 0.38 1.75
C LYS A 503 -20.57 -0.31 1.00
N GLY A 504 -20.32 0.05 -0.26
CA GLY A 504 -19.35 -0.65 -1.09
C GLY A 504 -19.70 -2.15 -1.22
N PRO A 505 -18.72 -3.06 -1.13
CA PRO A 505 -18.96 -4.50 -1.19
C PRO A 505 -19.91 -5.03 -0.11
N TRP A 506 -19.97 -4.39 1.06
CA TRP A 506 -20.78 -4.84 2.19
C TRP A 506 -22.28 -4.84 1.89
N GLY A 507 -22.77 -3.99 0.98
CA GLY A 507 -24.18 -3.98 0.60
C GLY A 507 -24.67 -5.29 -0.02
N ILE A 508 -23.78 -6.07 -0.63
CA ILE A 508 -24.05 -7.44 -1.12
C ILE A 508 -23.56 -8.49 -0.13
N LEU A 509 -22.35 -8.33 0.42
CA LEU A 509 -21.77 -9.33 1.31
C LEU A 509 -22.60 -9.55 2.58
N ASP A 510 -23.15 -8.50 3.20
CA ASP A 510 -24.02 -8.62 4.37
C ASP A 510 -25.21 -9.53 4.08
N LYS A 511 -25.82 -9.39 2.89
CA LYS A 511 -26.99 -10.18 2.46
C LYS A 511 -26.62 -11.64 2.23
N LEU A 512 -25.50 -11.88 1.55
CA LEU A 512 -25.02 -13.24 1.25
C LEU A 512 -24.57 -13.97 2.51
N ILE A 513 -23.82 -13.30 3.39
CA ILE A 513 -23.40 -13.85 4.69
C ILE A 513 -24.63 -14.18 5.55
N SER A 514 -25.59 -13.25 5.64
CA SER A 514 -26.82 -13.50 6.42
C SER A 514 -27.64 -14.65 5.86
N PHE A 515 -27.75 -14.77 4.53
CA PHE A 515 -28.42 -15.90 3.89
C PHE A 515 -27.67 -17.21 4.12
N LEU A 516 -26.35 -17.21 3.91
CA LEU A 516 -25.49 -18.37 4.15
C LEU A 516 -25.54 -18.81 5.59
N ASP A 517 -25.62 -17.91 6.57
CA ASP A 517 -25.71 -18.24 7.99
C ASP A 517 -27.11 -18.73 8.39
N GLY A 518 -28.17 -18.16 7.80
CA GLY A 518 -29.55 -18.48 8.14
C GLY A 518 -30.13 -19.72 7.45
N GLU A 519 -29.72 -20.03 6.22
CA GLU A 519 -30.28 -21.14 5.45
C GLU A 519 -29.66 -22.47 5.89
N SER A 520 -30.46 -23.53 6.07
CA SER A 520 -29.92 -24.80 6.60
C SER A 520 -29.02 -25.53 5.59
N PHE A 521 -29.27 -25.36 4.29
CA PHE A 521 -28.71 -26.20 3.21
C PHE A 521 -28.82 -27.70 3.53
N GLY A 522 -29.85 -28.08 4.30
CA GLY A 522 -30.14 -29.45 4.65
C GLY A 522 -30.83 -30.13 3.49
N VAL A 523 -30.52 -31.41 3.29
CA VAL A 523 -31.12 -32.22 2.25
C VAL A 523 -31.91 -33.32 2.93
N ASP A 524 -33.18 -33.48 2.56
CA ASP A 524 -34.02 -34.55 3.12
C ASP A 524 -33.45 -35.91 2.69
N ALA A 525 -33.63 -36.94 3.53
CA ALA A 525 -33.08 -38.28 3.26
C ALA A 525 -33.50 -38.82 1.88
N ASP A 526 -34.71 -38.49 1.43
CA ASP A 526 -35.31 -38.92 0.17
C ASP A 526 -34.94 -38.05 -1.03
N ASP A 527 -34.19 -36.96 -0.83
CA ASP A 527 -33.90 -35.99 -1.89
C ASP A 527 -32.64 -36.42 -2.67
N SER A 528 -32.83 -36.69 -3.97
CA SER A 528 -31.78 -37.12 -4.88
C SER A 528 -30.86 -35.98 -5.35
N SER A 529 -31.18 -34.73 -4.98
CA SER A 529 -30.48 -33.51 -5.44
C SER A 529 -29.47 -32.93 -4.43
N PHE A 530 -29.04 -33.70 -3.43
CA PHE A 530 -28.14 -33.20 -2.36
C PHE A 530 -26.84 -32.58 -2.87
N GLN A 531 -26.31 -33.13 -3.96
CA GLN A 531 -25.09 -32.64 -4.61
C GLN A 531 -25.26 -31.20 -5.13
N ASP A 532 -26.42 -30.87 -5.70
CA ASP A 532 -26.71 -29.52 -6.20
C ASP A 532 -26.83 -28.52 -5.05
N THR A 533 -27.48 -28.91 -3.95
CA THR A 533 -27.57 -28.09 -2.73
C THR A 533 -26.17 -27.77 -2.17
N TYR A 534 -25.29 -28.76 -2.12
CA TYR A 534 -23.93 -28.61 -1.60
C TYR A 534 -23.07 -27.78 -2.57
N ALA A 535 -23.22 -28.00 -3.88
CA ALA A 535 -22.56 -27.20 -4.90
C ALA A 535 -22.97 -25.73 -4.83
N HIS A 536 -24.26 -25.43 -4.68
CA HIS A 536 -24.76 -24.07 -4.51
C HIS A 536 -24.21 -23.40 -3.26
N PHE A 537 -24.22 -24.09 -2.11
CA PHE A 537 -23.56 -23.58 -0.90
C PHE A 537 -22.09 -23.25 -1.16
N GLY A 538 -21.34 -24.18 -1.75
CA GLY A 538 -19.92 -24.01 -2.06
C GLY A 538 -19.66 -22.83 -3.00
N ILE A 539 -20.47 -22.66 -4.04
CA ILE A 539 -20.39 -21.55 -4.99
C ILE A 539 -20.63 -20.21 -4.27
N LEU A 540 -21.66 -20.14 -3.42
CA LEU A 540 -21.98 -18.91 -2.69
C LEU A 540 -20.87 -18.54 -1.70
N LEU A 541 -20.36 -19.52 -0.93
CA LEU A 541 -19.25 -19.31 0.01
C LEU A 541 -17.96 -18.90 -0.71
N ALA A 542 -17.60 -19.60 -1.80
CA ALA A 542 -16.44 -19.26 -2.62
C ALA A 542 -16.59 -17.86 -3.25
N GLY A 543 -17.80 -17.50 -3.66
CA GLY A 543 -18.11 -16.16 -4.16
C GLY A 543 -17.88 -15.08 -3.10
N VAL A 544 -18.34 -15.28 -1.86
CA VAL A 544 -18.06 -14.37 -0.73
C VAL A 544 -16.56 -14.22 -0.52
N ILE A 545 -15.81 -15.32 -0.44
CA ILE A 545 -14.34 -15.32 -0.27
C ILE A 545 -13.64 -14.56 -1.41
N LEU A 546 -14.05 -14.82 -2.65
CA LEU A 546 -13.44 -14.21 -3.83
C LEU A 546 -13.70 -12.71 -3.90
N LEU A 547 -14.92 -12.28 -3.56
CA LEU A 547 -15.24 -10.85 -3.47
C LEU A 547 -14.46 -10.19 -2.34
N THR A 548 -14.36 -10.82 -1.17
CA THR A 548 -13.65 -10.21 -0.03
C THR A 548 -12.15 -10.09 -0.30
N SER A 549 -11.56 -11.11 -0.94
CA SER A 549 -10.16 -11.08 -1.36
C SER A 549 -9.89 -10.02 -2.44
N ASN A 550 -10.71 -9.95 -3.50
CA ASN A 550 -10.47 -9.02 -4.62
C ASN A 550 -10.68 -7.55 -4.25
N PHE A 551 -11.53 -7.28 -3.24
CA PHE A 551 -11.86 -5.93 -2.80
C PHE A 551 -11.14 -5.53 -1.51
N GLY A 552 -10.13 -6.28 -1.09
CA GLY A 552 -9.26 -5.93 0.04
C GLY A 552 -10.01 -5.82 1.38
N ILE A 553 -11.03 -6.64 1.58
CA ILE A 553 -11.82 -6.66 2.81
C ILE A 553 -11.09 -7.53 3.83
N ASP A 554 -10.67 -6.88 4.92
CA ASP A 554 -9.98 -7.53 6.01
C ASP A 554 -10.97 -7.95 7.11
N PHE A 555 -11.10 -9.26 7.30
CA PHE A 555 -11.90 -9.83 8.39
C PHE A 555 -11.09 -10.11 9.65
N ASP A 556 -9.76 -9.84 9.69
CA ASP A 556 -8.91 -10.13 10.85
C ASP A 556 -9.41 -9.44 12.13
N ASN A 557 -10.10 -8.30 11.98
CA ASN A 557 -10.70 -7.53 13.08
C ASN A 557 -12.22 -7.75 13.24
N VAL A 558 -12.85 -8.56 12.39
CA VAL A 558 -14.30 -8.82 12.40
C VAL A 558 -14.55 -10.21 12.95
N CYS A 559 -14.74 -10.33 14.27
CA CYS A 559 -15.14 -11.59 14.89
C CYS A 559 -16.62 -11.51 15.28
N ILE A 560 -17.49 -12.14 14.49
CA ILE A 560 -18.91 -12.31 14.82
C ILE A 560 -19.08 -13.76 15.25
N GLU A 561 -19.08 -14.01 16.56
CA GLU A 561 -19.12 -15.37 17.14
C GLU A 561 -20.33 -16.20 16.68
N THR A 562 -21.44 -15.54 16.33
CA THR A 562 -22.67 -16.20 15.86
C THR A 562 -22.71 -16.45 14.36
N SER A 563 -21.74 -15.93 13.59
CA SER A 563 -21.71 -16.06 12.13
C SER A 563 -20.84 -17.26 11.73
N TYR A 564 -21.47 -18.26 11.12
CA TYR A 564 -20.76 -19.40 10.55
C TYR A 564 -19.78 -18.93 9.46
N THR A 565 -20.27 -18.12 8.52
CA THR A 565 -19.54 -17.72 7.31
C THR A 565 -18.31 -16.88 7.65
N VAL A 566 -18.45 -15.89 8.53
CA VAL A 566 -17.32 -15.05 8.96
C VAL A 566 -16.28 -15.87 9.73
N THR A 567 -16.73 -16.77 10.61
CA THR A 567 -15.83 -17.65 11.37
C THR A 567 -15.07 -18.60 10.44
N TYR A 568 -15.75 -19.17 9.43
CA TYR A 568 -15.14 -20.00 8.41
C TYR A 568 -14.04 -19.25 7.65
N ILE A 569 -14.34 -18.05 7.15
CA ILE A 569 -13.39 -17.23 6.38
C ILE A 569 -12.17 -16.85 7.25
N ASN A 570 -12.40 -16.41 8.49
CA ASN A 570 -11.31 -16.01 9.38
C ASN A 570 -10.42 -17.17 9.82
N ARG A 571 -11.01 -18.26 10.33
CA ARG A 571 -10.25 -19.36 10.92
C ARG A 571 -9.63 -20.27 9.86
N ILE A 572 -10.37 -20.58 8.79
CA ILE A 572 -9.88 -21.51 7.76
C ILE A 572 -9.16 -20.76 6.66
N PHE A 573 -9.79 -19.78 6.02
CA PHE A 573 -9.22 -19.18 4.81
C PHE A 573 -8.03 -18.28 5.12
N PHE A 574 -8.15 -17.34 6.08
CA PHE A 574 -7.05 -16.44 6.42
C PHE A 574 -6.02 -17.06 7.37
N ARG A 575 -6.45 -17.83 8.37
CA ARG A 575 -5.56 -18.41 9.41
C ARG A 575 -5.12 -19.84 9.14
N SER A 576 -5.52 -20.44 8.01
CA SER A 576 -5.13 -21.81 7.62
C SER A 576 -5.39 -22.86 8.72
N ALA A 577 -6.46 -22.67 9.51
CA ALA A 577 -6.81 -23.51 10.66
C ALA A 577 -5.70 -23.63 11.73
N GLY A 578 -4.80 -22.64 11.85
CA GLY A 578 -3.69 -22.68 12.81
C GLY A 578 -4.09 -22.69 14.28
N ASP A 579 -5.35 -22.35 14.58
CA ASP A 579 -5.99 -22.40 15.90
C ASP A 579 -6.88 -23.63 16.13
N MET A 580 -6.98 -24.54 15.15
CA MET A 580 -7.71 -25.79 15.29
C MET A 580 -6.79 -26.90 15.81
N THR A 581 -7.26 -27.62 16.82
CA THR A 581 -6.57 -28.81 17.37
C THR A 581 -7.40 -30.06 17.09
N ASP A 582 -6.73 -31.21 17.01
CA ASP A 582 -7.35 -32.52 16.88
C ASP A 582 -8.04 -32.99 18.19
N ARG A 583 -8.13 -32.12 19.20
CA ARG A 583 -8.59 -32.45 20.54
C ARG A 583 -9.73 -31.54 20.95
N PHE A 584 -10.87 -32.14 21.27
CA PHE A 584 -11.96 -31.44 21.91
C PHE A 584 -11.55 -31.01 23.33
N GLU A 585 -11.55 -29.71 23.60
CA GLU A 585 -11.19 -29.14 24.92
C GLU A 585 -12.43 -28.75 25.76
N GLY A 586 -13.65 -29.03 25.29
CA GLY A 586 -14.90 -28.68 25.99
C GLY A 586 -15.25 -29.63 27.14
N GLU A 587 -15.99 -29.11 28.12
CA GLU A 587 -16.45 -29.87 29.31
C GLU A 587 -17.87 -30.48 29.14
N ASP A 588 -18.60 -30.14 28.07
CA ASP A 588 -19.98 -30.61 27.85
C ASP A 588 -20.03 -32.04 27.27
N GLU A 589 -20.67 -32.96 27.99
CA GLU A 589 -20.89 -34.35 27.58
C GLU A 589 -21.83 -34.48 26.36
N GLN A 590 -22.71 -33.52 26.10
CA GLN A 590 -23.52 -33.50 24.88
C GLN A 590 -22.67 -33.18 23.65
N GLU A 591 -21.84 -32.14 23.72
CA GLU A 591 -20.91 -31.78 22.66
C GLU A 591 -19.86 -32.87 22.43
N LYS A 592 -19.36 -33.50 23.49
CA LYS A 592 -18.43 -34.63 23.39
C LYS A 592 -19.03 -35.84 22.66
N ASN A 593 -20.31 -36.16 22.90
CA ASN A 593 -21.02 -37.21 22.15
C ASN A 593 -21.23 -36.82 20.68
N ILE A 594 -21.54 -35.55 20.41
CA ILE A 594 -21.67 -35.03 19.04
C ILE A 594 -20.32 -35.14 18.30
N VAL A 595 -19.23 -34.71 18.93
CA VAL A 595 -17.87 -34.80 18.39
C VAL A 595 -17.46 -36.26 18.15
N GLN A 596 -17.77 -37.16 19.08
CA GLN A 596 -17.49 -38.59 18.89
C GLN A 596 -18.26 -39.18 17.71
N ASN A 597 -19.52 -38.77 17.50
CA ASN A 597 -20.29 -39.17 16.33
C ASN A 597 -19.66 -38.66 15.03
N TYR A 598 -19.13 -37.42 15.01
CA TYR A 598 -18.40 -36.89 13.87
C TYR A 598 -17.07 -37.62 13.63
N TYR A 599 -16.30 -37.95 14.67
CA TYR A 599 -15.09 -38.77 14.51
C TYR A 599 -15.40 -40.15 13.93
N ASN A 600 -16.47 -40.80 14.40
CA ASN A 600 -16.91 -42.08 13.87
C ASN A 600 -17.33 -41.96 12.40
N LEU A 601 -18.02 -40.88 12.04
CA LEU A 601 -18.42 -40.60 10.67
C LEU A 601 -17.21 -40.30 9.77
N MET A 602 -16.27 -39.47 10.22
CA MET A 602 -15.01 -39.19 9.50
C MET A 602 -14.18 -40.45 9.33
N GLY A 603 -14.16 -41.33 10.34
CA GLY A 603 -13.57 -42.67 10.23
C GLY A 603 -14.26 -43.52 9.16
N ALA A 604 -15.59 -43.50 9.09
CA ALA A 604 -16.34 -44.16 8.02
C ALA A 604 -16.04 -43.57 6.64
N TRP A 605 -15.89 -42.24 6.54
CA TRP A 605 -15.50 -41.56 5.29
C TRP A 605 -14.09 -41.97 4.84
N LEU A 606 -13.12 -41.96 5.75
CA LEU A 606 -11.75 -42.39 5.45
C LEU A 606 -11.69 -43.87 5.04
N ASN A 607 -12.39 -44.74 5.75
CA ASN A 607 -12.45 -46.16 5.41
C ASN A 607 -13.09 -46.41 4.04
N ALA A 608 -14.13 -45.64 3.68
CA ALA A 608 -14.76 -45.72 2.36
C ALA A 608 -13.85 -45.19 1.24
N LEU A 609 -13.07 -44.13 1.49
CA LEU A 609 -12.11 -43.57 0.53
C LEU A 609 -10.93 -44.49 0.22
N PHE A 610 -10.57 -45.36 1.17
CA PHE A 610 -9.48 -46.33 1.03
C PHE A 610 -9.97 -47.78 0.84
N ASP A 611 -11.26 -47.97 0.57
CA ASP A 611 -11.80 -49.30 0.26
C ASP A 611 -11.28 -49.77 -1.10
N VAL A 612 -10.59 -50.90 -1.08
CA VAL A 612 -9.93 -51.52 -2.24
C VAL A 612 -10.95 -51.99 -3.29
N ASN A 613 -12.23 -52.11 -2.91
CA ASN A 613 -13.33 -52.50 -3.79
C ASN A 613 -13.96 -51.33 -4.59
N ASN A 614 -13.49 -50.09 -4.40
CA ASN A 614 -13.75 -48.95 -5.28
C ASN A 614 -15.25 -48.57 -5.46
N GLU A 615 -16.07 -48.71 -4.42
CA GLU A 615 -17.50 -48.32 -4.45
C GLU A 615 -17.74 -46.83 -4.15
N GLY A 616 -16.72 -46.09 -3.71
CA GLY A 616 -16.84 -44.67 -3.35
C GLY A 616 -17.57 -44.43 -2.02
N LEU A 617 -17.79 -43.15 -1.68
CA LEU A 617 -18.61 -42.76 -0.52
C LEU A 617 -20.09 -42.97 -0.84
N SER A 618 -20.86 -43.62 0.05
CA SER A 618 -22.30 -43.79 -0.16
C SER A 618 -23.05 -42.46 0.03
N ASP A 619 -24.06 -42.22 -0.81
CA ASP A 619 -24.89 -41.00 -0.74
C ASP A 619 -25.54 -40.83 0.64
N ASP A 620 -25.98 -41.92 1.27
CA ASP A 620 -26.54 -41.93 2.62
C ASP A 620 -25.56 -41.42 3.68
N LEU A 621 -24.27 -41.74 3.53
CA LEU A 621 -23.21 -41.29 4.43
C LEU A 621 -22.90 -39.80 4.24
N ILE A 622 -23.01 -39.28 3.02
CA ILE A 622 -22.83 -37.85 2.72
C ILE A 622 -24.05 -37.02 3.19
N LYS A 623 -25.26 -37.56 3.02
CA LYS A 623 -26.51 -36.95 3.50
C LYS A 623 -26.64 -36.92 5.02
N SER A 624 -25.92 -37.81 5.72
CA SER A 624 -26.00 -37.92 7.18
C SER A 624 -25.52 -36.69 7.96
N VAL A 625 -24.82 -35.75 7.30
CA VAL A 625 -24.31 -34.52 7.92
C VAL A 625 -24.54 -33.33 7.01
N GLY A 626 -25.16 -32.28 7.56
CA GLY A 626 -25.37 -31.03 6.82
C GLY A 626 -24.05 -30.28 6.56
N VAL A 627 -23.96 -29.52 5.48
CA VAL A 627 -22.70 -28.87 5.06
C VAL A 627 -22.05 -28.01 6.15
N LYS A 628 -22.87 -27.30 6.95
CA LYS A 628 -22.38 -26.47 8.06
C LYS A 628 -21.92 -27.28 9.28
N GLN A 629 -22.41 -28.49 9.42
CA GLN A 629 -22.03 -29.40 10.49
C GLN A 629 -20.67 -30.04 10.23
N ILE A 630 -20.25 -30.23 8.97
CA ILE A 630 -18.91 -30.71 8.62
C ILE A 630 -17.81 -29.78 9.19
N TYR A 631 -18.13 -28.51 9.39
CA TYR A 631 -17.21 -27.49 9.89
C TYR A 631 -17.20 -27.29 11.41
N LYS A 632 -18.32 -27.59 12.09
CA LYS A 632 -18.38 -27.53 13.57
C LYS A 632 -17.68 -28.74 14.14
#